data_AF-A0A3R9WQI1-F1
#
_entry.id   AF-A0A3R9WQI1-F1
#
_cell.length_a   1.000
_cell.length_b   1.000
_cell.length_c   1.000
_cell.angle_alpha   90.00
_cell.angle_beta   90.00
_cell.angle_gamma   90.00
#
_symmetry.space_group_name_H-M   'P 1'
#
loop_
_entity.id
_entity.type
_entity.pdbx_description
1 polymer ?
#
loop_
_entity_poly.entity_id
_entity_poly.type
_entity_poly.pdbx_seq_one_letter_code
_entity_poly.pdbx_strand_id
1 'polypeptide(L)'
;MTDELALEFDDALRLMAGFEQEVPLHEDAMGKLRLIDSVLHEMSGRGNAGRWAREALATDAGWCQVRTLARDLLVSMQGDWHLPLPDIVVVR
;
A
#
# COMPACT_ATOMS: atom_id res chain seq x y z
N MET A 1 0.55 3.80 -18.89
CA MET A 1 0.35 2.75 -17.87
C MET A 1 -0.29 3.45 -16.70
N THR A 2 -1.47 2.96 -16.38
CA THR A 2 -2.51 3.60 -15.58
C THR A 2 -2.20 3.45 -14.10
N ASP A 3 -2.96 4.17 -13.29
CA ASP A 3 -3.15 4.04 -11.85
C ASP A 3 -3.66 2.66 -11.40
N GLU A 4 -3.27 1.58 -12.08
CA GLU A 4 -3.76 0.20 -11.83
C GLU A 4 -3.53 -0.24 -10.39
N LEU A 5 -2.40 0.14 -9.78
CA LEU A 5 -2.15 -0.18 -8.37
C LEU A 5 -3.21 0.44 -7.45
N ALA A 6 -3.70 1.66 -7.74
CA ALA A 6 -4.74 2.26 -6.92
C ALA A 6 -6.06 1.50 -7.04
N LEU A 7 -6.40 1.08 -8.26
CA LEU A 7 -7.61 0.29 -8.53
C LEU A 7 -7.54 -1.09 -7.85
N GLU A 8 -6.42 -1.79 -8.01
CA GLU A 8 -6.19 -3.09 -7.38
C GLU A 8 -6.21 -3.00 -5.85
N PHE A 9 -5.68 -1.92 -5.28
CA PHE A 9 -5.65 -1.71 -3.84
C PHE A 9 -7.04 -1.42 -3.26
N ASP A 10 -7.82 -0.55 -3.92
CA ASP A 10 -9.22 -0.26 -3.58
C ASP A 10 -10.08 -1.54 -3.64
N ASP A 11 -9.92 -2.33 -4.72
CA ASP A 11 -10.63 -3.61 -4.87
C ASP A 11 -10.27 -4.60 -3.75
N ALA A 12 -8.98 -4.72 -3.42
CA ALA A 12 -8.54 -5.59 -2.31
C ALA A 12 -9.11 -5.14 -0.96
N LEU A 13 -9.18 -3.83 -0.70
CA LEU A 13 -9.76 -3.31 0.54
C LEU A 13 -11.26 -3.57 0.64
N ARG A 14 -11.99 -3.38 -0.46
CA ARG A 14 -13.43 -3.69 -0.51
C ARG A 14 -13.70 -5.16 -0.31
N LEU A 15 -12.88 -6.02 -0.91
CA LEU A 15 -12.94 -7.46 -0.69
C LEU A 15 -12.74 -7.78 0.80
N MET A 16 -11.68 -7.27 1.43
CA MET A 16 -11.41 -7.51 2.86
C MET A 16 -12.55 -7.03 3.77
N ALA A 17 -13.20 -5.91 3.46
CA ALA A 17 -14.34 -5.42 4.23
C ALA A 17 -15.59 -6.31 4.15
N GLY A 18 -15.72 -7.11 3.07
CA GLY A 18 -16.83 -8.02 2.85
C GLY A 18 -16.66 -9.43 3.43
N PHE A 19 -15.47 -9.75 3.97
CA PHE A 19 -15.18 -11.08 4.54
C PHE A 19 -15.12 -11.03 6.07
N GLU A 20 -15.80 -11.97 6.73
CA GLU A 20 -15.45 -12.34 8.11
C GLU A 20 -14.09 -13.05 8.07
N GLN A 21 -13.02 -12.30 8.35
CA GLN A 21 -11.68 -12.85 8.46
C GLN A 21 -11.59 -13.76 9.68
N GLU A 22 -10.98 -14.94 9.55
CA GLU A 22 -10.71 -15.84 10.70
C GLU A 22 -9.90 -15.14 11.80
N VAL A 23 -9.04 -14.19 11.41
CA VAL A 23 -8.35 -13.25 12.29
C VAL A 23 -8.46 -11.84 11.68
N PRO A 24 -9.33 -10.97 12.22
CA PRO A 24 -9.44 -9.59 11.77
C PRO A 24 -8.11 -8.85 11.98
N LEU A 25 -7.76 -7.99 11.01
CA LEU A 25 -6.70 -7.01 11.23
C LEU A 25 -7.10 -6.07 12.38
N HIS A 26 -6.10 -5.67 13.18
CA HIS A 26 -6.30 -4.66 14.21
C HIS A 26 -6.83 -3.36 13.59
N GLU A 27 -7.72 -2.65 14.28
CA GLU A 27 -8.32 -1.40 13.77
C GLU A 27 -7.28 -0.37 13.32
N ASP A 28 -6.17 -0.25 14.05
CA ASP A 28 -5.06 0.64 13.65
C ASP A 28 -4.43 0.24 12.30
N ALA A 29 -4.34 -1.06 12.01
CA ALA A 29 -3.83 -1.56 10.74
C ALA A 29 -4.82 -1.25 9.60
N MET A 30 -6.11 -1.45 9.85
CA MET A 30 -7.17 -1.07 8.91
C MET A 30 -7.19 0.44 8.65
N GLY A 31 -6.97 1.26 9.68
CA GLY A 31 -6.84 2.71 9.55
C GLY A 31 -5.70 3.11 8.62
N LYS A 32 -4.51 2.52 8.77
CA LYS A 32 -3.36 2.76 7.88
C LYS A 32 -3.63 2.33 6.44
N LEU A 33 -4.27 1.18 6.23
CA LEU A 33 -4.65 0.71 4.90
C LEU A 33 -5.60 1.70 4.20
N ARG A 34 -6.61 2.22 4.91
CA ARG A 34 -7.52 3.26 4.36
C ARG A 34 -6.79 4.57 4.04
N LEU A 35 -5.78 4.95 4.83
CA LEU A 35 -4.95 6.13 4.53
C LEU A 35 -4.12 5.93 3.26
N ILE A 36 -3.54 4.75 3.06
CA ILE A 36 -2.81 4.41 1.82
C ILE A 36 -3.75 4.51 0.62
N ASP A 37 -4.95 3.92 0.72
CA ASP A 37 -5.97 3.96 -0.32
C ASP A 37 -6.37 5.39 -0.70
N SER A 38 -6.64 6.24 0.30
CA SER A 38 -6.95 7.65 0.07
C SER A 38 -5.86 8.37 -0.72
N VAL A 39 -4.58 8.15 -0.38
CA VAL A 39 -3.45 8.79 -1.10
C VAL A 39 -3.36 8.28 -2.54
N LEU A 40 -3.51 6.96 -2.74
CA LEU A 40 -3.50 6.36 -4.08
C LEU A 40 -4.68 6.85 -4.93
N HIS A 41 -5.87 6.98 -4.34
CA HIS A 41 -7.06 7.50 -4.98
C HIS A 41 -6.88 8.97 -5.41
N GLU A 42 -6.33 9.82 -4.55
CA GLU A 42 -6.00 11.22 -4.88
C GLU A 42 -4.97 11.35 -6.01
N MET A 43 -4.04 10.40 -6.07
CA MET A 43 -3.04 10.33 -7.14
C MET A 43 -3.61 9.81 -8.45
N SER A 44 -4.77 9.15 -8.43
CA SER A 44 -5.37 8.50 -9.60
C SER A 44 -6.02 9.49 -10.56
N GLY A 45 -6.41 9.00 -11.74
CA GLY A 45 -7.09 9.75 -12.78
C GLY A 45 -6.17 10.34 -13.84
N ARG A 46 -6.74 10.58 -15.03
CA ARG A 46 -5.99 11.04 -16.21
C ARG A 46 -5.21 12.34 -15.98
N GLY A 47 -5.74 13.25 -15.16
CA GLY A 47 -5.08 14.52 -14.83
C GLY A 47 -3.79 14.36 -14.03
N ASN A 48 -3.61 13.21 -13.37
CA ASN A 48 -2.47 12.90 -12.52
C ASN A 48 -1.52 11.86 -13.13
N ALA A 49 -1.68 11.53 -14.42
CA ALA A 49 -0.89 10.47 -15.07
C ALA A 49 0.64 10.64 -14.91
N GLY A 50 1.13 11.88 -14.82
CA GLY A 50 2.56 12.15 -14.56
C GLY A 50 3.06 11.64 -13.21
N ARG A 51 2.19 11.56 -12.19
CA ARG A 51 2.52 11.01 -10.86
C ARG A 51 2.71 9.49 -10.88
N TRP A 52 2.24 8.82 -11.94
CA TRP A 52 2.37 7.38 -12.17
C TRP A 52 3.51 7.03 -13.14
N ALA A 53 4.27 8.02 -13.59
CA ALA A 53 5.48 7.79 -14.36
C ALA A 53 6.57 7.14 -13.49
N ARG A 54 7.47 6.38 -14.13
CA ARG A 54 8.53 5.65 -13.44
C ARG A 54 9.41 6.56 -12.60
N GLU A 55 9.70 7.75 -13.09
CA GLU A 55 10.55 8.76 -12.45
C GLU A 55 9.86 9.33 -11.21
N ALA A 56 8.54 9.51 -11.27
CA ALA A 56 7.72 10.03 -10.18
C ALA A 56 7.63 9.06 -8.99
N LEU A 57 7.79 7.75 -9.21
CA LEU A 57 7.83 6.76 -8.13
C LEU A 57 8.85 7.13 -7.04
N ALA A 58 10.01 7.66 -7.43
CA ALA A 58 11.08 7.99 -6.49
C ALA A 58 10.91 9.37 -5.84
N THR A 59 10.30 10.34 -6.54
CA THR A 59 10.36 11.76 -6.18
C THR A 59 9.02 12.39 -5.81
N ASP A 60 7.89 11.81 -6.22
CA ASP A 60 6.56 12.33 -5.89
C ASP A 60 6.29 12.19 -4.39
N ALA A 61 5.75 13.25 -3.79
CA ALA A 61 5.45 13.30 -2.37
C ALA A 61 4.38 12.27 -1.96
N GLY A 62 3.41 11.98 -2.83
CA GLY A 62 2.39 10.96 -2.60
C GLY A 62 2.99 9.56 -2.54
N TRP A 63 3.91 9.22 -3.46
CA TRP A 63 4.64 7.95 -3.38
C TRP A 63 5.53 7.83 -2.13
N CYS A 64 6.13 8.93 -1.69
CA CYS A 64 6.86 8.97 -0.42
C CYS A 64 5.93 8.66 0.76
N GLN A 65 4.75 9.30 0.80
CA GLN A 65 3.74 9.09 1.83
C GLN A 65 3.21 7.65 1.85
N VAL A 66 2.90 7.08 0.69
CA VAL A 66 2.48 5.67 0.55
C VAL A 66 3.53 4.73 1.15
N ARG A 67 4.81 4.92 0.83
CA ARG A 67 5.89 4.09 1.38
C ARG A 67 6.04 4.23 2.89
N THR A 68 5.93 5.44 3.42
CA THR A 68 5.99 5.68 4.87
C THR A 68 4.85 4.96 5.58
N LEU A 69 3.61 5.13 5.11
CA LEU A 69 2.44 4.47 5.68
C LEU A 69 2.53 2.93 5.59
N ALA A 70 2.96 2.42 4.43
CA ALA A 70 3.16 0.98 4.24
C ALA A 70 4.25 0.44 5.18
N ARG A 71 5.36 1.16 5.35
CA ARG A 71 6.40 0.79 6.30
C ARG A 71 5.86 0.77 7.73
N ASP A 72 5.17 1.83 8.15
CA ASP A 72 4.63 1.94 9.51
C ASP A 72 3.59 0.85 9.81
N LEU A 73 2.80 0.45 8.80
CA LEU A 73 1.89 -0.68 8.90
C LEU A 73 2.65 -1.98 9.10
N LEU A 74 3.63 -2.28 8.23
CA LEU A 74 4.44 -3.48 8.30
C LEU A 74 5.17 -3.59 9.64
N VAL A 75 5.78 -2.49 10.11
CA VAL A 75 6.47 -2.43 11.41
C VAL A 75 5.49 -2.71 12.56
N SER A 76 4.28 -2.15 12.53
CA SER A 76 3.29 -2.43 13.58
C SER A 76 2.79 -3.87 13.61
N MET A 77 2.81 -4.57 12.46
CA MET A 77 2.32 -5.95 12.36
C MET A 77 3.42 -6.98 12.60
N GLN A 78 4.65 -6.68 12.16
CA GLN A 78 5.74 -7.66 12.08
C GLN A 78 6.95 -7.26 12.94
N GLY A 79 6.91 -6.11 13.61
CA GLY A 79 8.08 -5.51 14.26
C GLY A 79 8.97 -4.80 13.25
N ASP A 80 9.98 -4.07 13.76
CA ASP A 80 10.94 -3.42 12.88
C ASP A 80 11.85 -4.46 12.21
N TRP A 81 12.25 -4.13 10.98
CA TRP A 81 13.14 -4.98 10.22
C TRP A 81 14.52 -5.02 10.88
N HIS A 82 14.97 -6.20 11.31
CA HIS A 82 16.33 -6.41 11.80
C HIS A 82 17.15 -7.21 10.78
N LEU A 83 18.37 -6.73 10.49
CA LEU A 83 19.31 -7.44 9.61
C LEU A 83 19.67 -8.83 10.16
N PRO A 84 19.92 -9.82 9.27
CA PRO A 84 19.96 -9.73 7.80
C PRO A 84 18.59 -10.00 7.13
N LEU A 85 18.40 -9.52 5.88
CA LEU A 85 17.21 -9.79 5.02
C LEU A 85 16.75 -11.25 5.11
N PRO A 86 15.44 -11.55 5.14
CA PRO A 86 15.00 -12.94 5.09
C PRO A 86 15.35 -13.50 3.71
N ASP A 87 15.80 -14.74 3.66
CA ASP A 87 16.05 -15.40 2.38
C ASP A 87 14.76 -15.42 1.57
N ILE A 88 14.75 -14.69 0.45
CA ILE A 88 13.61 -14.71 -0.47
C ILE A 88 13.66 -16.05 -1.22
N VAL A 89 12.83 -17.00 -0.80
CA VAL A 89 12.65 -18.26 -1.52
C VAL A 89 11.58 -18.06 -2.59
N VAL A 90 11.99 -18.00 -3.85
CA VAL A 90 11.06 -18.00 -4.98
C VAL A 90 10.47 -19.41 -5.12
N VAL A 91 9.20 -19.57 -4.76
CA VAL A 91 8.45 -20.78 -5.10
C VAL A 91 8.03 -20.67 -6.56
N ARG A 92 8.52 -21.61 -7.38
CA ARG A 92 8.17 -21.75 -8.80
C ARG A 92 7.00 -22.70 -8.98
#